data_AF-A0A3B8JWI0-F1
#
_entry.id   AF-A0A3B8JWI0-F1
#
_cell.length_a   1.000
_cell.length_b   1.000
_cell.length_c   1.000
_cell.angle_alpha   90.00
_cell.angle_beta   90.00
_cell.angle_gamma   90.00
#
_symmetry.space_group_name_H-M   'P 1'
#
loop_
_entity.id
_entity.type
_entity.pdbx_description
1 polymer ?
#
loop_
_entity_poly.entity_id
_entity_poly.type
_entity_poly.pdbx_seq_one_letter_code
_entity_poly.pdbx_strand_id
1 'polypeptide(L)'
;SFINVLSPCHRGWRFPTDKTIEVARMAVQSCIWPLYEVENGKWRLTANVKKQPVEEYLKAQGRFAHLFKEENKDILRAVQEYVDAEWERLQKKCAQE
;
A
#
# COMPACT_ATOMS: atom_id res chain seq x y z
N SER A 1 9.01 7.59 -20.87
CA SER A 1 8.41 7.66 -19.53
C SER A 1 7.69 6.37 -19.22
N PHE A 2 7.49 6.05 -17.94
CA PHE A 2 6.77 4.87 -17.46
C PHE A 2 5.84 5.30 -16.32
N ILE A 3 4.64 4.70 -16.24
CA ILE A 3 3.68 4.93 -15.17
C ILE A 3 3.22 3.57 -14.65
N ASN A 4 3.36 3.35 -13.34
CA ASN A 4 2.82 2.17 -12.68
C ASN A 4 1.51 2.54 -11.96
N VAL A 5 0.39 1.97 -12.39
CA VAL A 5 -0.95 2.32 -11.89
C VAL A 5 -1.56 1.15 -11.13
N LEU A 6 -1.94 1.39 -9.87
CA LEU A 6 -2.77 0.45 -9.13
C LEU A 6 -4.21 0.50 -9.65
N SER A 7 -4.72 -0.64 -10.13
CA SER A 7 -6.11 -0.78 -10.56
C SER A 7 -6.83 -1.80 -9.67
N PRO A 8 -7.58 -1.36 -8.65
CA PRO A 8 -8.34 -2.27 -7.80
C PRO A 8 -9.39 -3.05 -8.58
N CYS A 9 -9.31 -4.37 -8.51
CA CYS A 9 -10.24 -5.27 -9.17
C CYS A 9 -11.22 -5.87 -8.14
N HIS A 10 -12.42 -5.31 -8.05
CA HIS A 10 -13.43 -5.76 -7.08
C HIS A 10 -13.69 -7.27 -7.14
N ARG A 11 -13.70 -7.85 -8.37
CA ARG A 11 -13.94 -9.28 -8.60
C ARG A 11 -12.79 -10.13 -8.08
N GLY A 12 -11.55 -9.76 -8.42
CA GLY A 12 -10.36 -10.51 -8.02
C GLY A 12 -9.99 -10.34 -6.56
N TRP A 13 -10.19 -9.15 -6.01
CA TRP A 13 -9.79 -8.81 -4.65
C TRP A 13 -10.92 -9.02 -3.64
N ARG A 14 -12.13 -9.28 -4.14
CA ARG A 14 -13.34 -9.63 -3.37
C ARG A 14 -13.74 -8.51 -2.40
N PHE A 15 -14.08 -7.35 -2.95
CA PHE A 15 -14.68 -6.23 -2.23
C PHE A 15 -15.89 -5.68 -3.02
N PRO A 16 -16.81 -4.92 -2.41
CA PRO A 16 -18.00 -4.37 -3.09
C PRO A 16 -17.66 -3.43 -4.26
N THR A 17 -18.47 -3.41 -5.33
CA THR A 17 -18.17 -2.64 -6.55
C THR A 17 -18.08 -1.13 -6.32
N ASP A 18 -18.86 -0.60 -5.38
CA ASP A 18 -18.90 0.80 -4.95
C ASP A 18 -17.68 1.22 -4.10
N LYS A 19 -16.88 0.27 -3.63
CA LYS A 19 -15.70 0.52 -2.77
C LYS A 19 -14.38 0.69 -3.52
N THR A 20 -14.38 0.64 -4.85
CA THR A 20 -13.16 0.70 -5.68
C THR A 20 -12.27 1.91 -5.36
N ILE A 21 -12.85 3.11 -5.24
CA ILE A 21 -12.10 4.35 -4.93
C ILE A 21 -11.59 4.34 -3.48
N GLU A 22 -12.38 3.80 -2.55
CA GLU A 22 -12.01 3.68 -1.14
C GLU A 22 -10.78 2.75 -1.00
N VAL A 23 -10.82 1.57 -1.62
CA VAL A 23 -9.71 0.61 -1.62
C VAL A 23 -8.44 1.20 -2.25
N ALA A 24 -8.58 1.96 -3.36
CA ALA A 24 -7.45 2.67 -3.96
C ALA A 24 -6.81 3.67 -2.98
N ARG A 25 -7.64 4.44 -2.26
CA ARG A 25 -7.18 5.42 -1.27
C ARG A 25 -6.48 4.74 -0.09
N MET A 26 -7.04 3.63 0.41
CA MET A 26 -6.45 2.84 1.50
C MET A 26 -5.06 2.29 1.13
N ALA A 27 -4.84 1.92 -0.14
CA ALA A 27 -3.52 1.47 -0.60
C ALA A 27 -2.45 2.58 -0.47
N VAL A 28 -2.82 3.82 -0.76
CA VAL A 28 -1.92 4.98 -0.60
C VAL A 28 -1.75 5.32 0.89
N GLN A 29 -2.84 5.32 1.68
CA GLN A 29 -2.82 5.66 3.11
C GLN A 29 -2.03 4.65 3.96
N SER A 30 -2.02 3.37 3.59
CA SER A 30 -1.21 2.33 4.25
C SER A 30 0.25 2.32 3.77
N CYS A 31 0.60 3.14 2.78
CA CYS A 31 1.89 3.15 2.10
C CYS A 31 2.29 1.81 1.46
N ILE A 32 1.36 0.86 1.28
CA ILE A 32 1.62 -0.35 0.47
C ILE A 32 1.71 0.00 -1.03
N TRP A 33 1.08 1.10 -1.43
CA TRP A 33 1.21 1.68 -2.77
C TRP A 33 1.49 3.19 -2.68
N PRO A 34 2.72 3.60 -2.36
CA PRO A 34 3.07 5.01 -2.22
C PRO A 34 3.09 5.71 -3.58
N LEU A 35 2.74 6.99 -3.59
CA LEU A 35 2.77 7.82 -4.80
C LEU A 35 4.03 8.69 -4.81
N TYR A 36 4.83 8.52 -5.85
CA TYR A 36 6.06 9.28 -6.06
C TYR A 36 6.41 9.35 -7.54
N GLU A 37 7.27 10.29 -7.87
CA GLU A 37 7.86 10.49 -9.20
C GLU A 37 9.37 10.42 -9.11
N VAL A 38 10.00 10.00 -10.21
CA VAL A 38 11.46 9.99 -10.35
C VAL A 38 11.82 10.71 -11.65
N GLU A 39 12.43 11.88 -11.50
CA GLU A 39 12.80 12.75 -12.63
C GLU A 39 14.30 13.05 -12.52
N ASN A 40 15.08 12.70 -13.56
CA ASN A 40 16.53 12.89 -13.60
C ASN A 40 17.26 12.35 -12.34
N GLY A 41 16.83 11.18 -11.85
CA GLY A 41 17.38 10.55 -10.65
C GLY A 41 16.87 11.11 -9.31
N LYS A 42 16.09 12.21 -9.31
CA LYS A 42 15.52 12.82 -8.11
C LYS A 42 14.16 12.22 -7.79
N TRP A 43 13.97 11.79 -6.55
CA TRP A 43 12.76 11.14 -6.08
C TRP A 43 11.88 12.15 -5.34
N ARG A 44 10.60 12.24 -5.69
CA ARG A 44 9.64 13.16 -5.04
C ARG A 44 8.36 12.42 -4.68
N LEU A 45 7.97 12.45 -3.41
CA LEU A 45 6.63 12.02 -2.99
C LEU A 45 5.58 12.99 -3.54
N THR A 46 4.49 12.47 -4.10
CA THR A 46 3.40 13.28 -4.66
C THR A 46 2.14 13.26 -3.80
N ALA A 47 2.11 12.42 -2.76
CA ALA A 47 1.06 12.40 -1.75
C ALA A 47 1.64 12.52 -0.35
N ASN A 48 1.11 13.46 0.43
CA ASN A 48 1.38 13.54 1.87
C ASN A 48 0.29 12.75 2.61
N VAL A 49 0.67 11.66 3.27
CA VAL A 49 -0.26 10.79 4.00
C VAL A 49 0.22 10.55 5.42
N LYS A 50 -0.73 10.57 6.36
CA LYS A 50 -0.52 9.99 7.69
C LYS A 50 -0.71 8.48 7.56
N LYS A 51 0.38 7.72 7.74
CA LYS A 51 0.37 6.28 7.53
C LYS A 51 -0.63 5.57 8.44
N GLN A 52 -1.44 4.70 7.84
CA GLN A 52 -2.34 3.78 8.55
C GLN A 52 -1.75 2.36 8.55
N PRO A 53 -2.15 1.49 9.50
CA PRO A 53 -1.75 0.08 9.49
C PRO A 53 -2.17 -0.59 8.17
N VAL A 54 -1.28 -1.39 7.59
CA VAL A 54 -1.57 -2.12 6.34
C VAL A 54 -2.70 -3.14 6.53
N GLU A 55 -2.87 -3.60 7.76
CA GLU A 55 -3.93 -4.51 8.15
C GLU A 55 -5.33 -4.01 7.76
N GLU A 56 -5.61 -2.70 7.88
CA GLU A 56 -6.90 -2.12 7.49
C GLU A 56 -7.16 -2.29 5.99
N TYR A 57 -6.14 -2.04 5.16
CA TYR A 57 -6.22 -2.26 3.71
C TYR A 57 -6.41 -3.75 3.37
N LEU A 58 -5.70 -4.65 4.06
CA LEU A 58 -5.82 -6.09 3.83
C LEU A 58 -7.20 -6.63 4.23
N LYS A 59 -7.76 -6.18 5.36
CA LYS A 59 -9.09 -6.56 5.85
C LYS A 59 -10.21 -6.22 4.87
N ALA A 60 -10.08 -5.12 4.14
CA ALA A 60 -11.08 -4.69 3.16
C ALA A 60 -11.21 -5.62 1.94
N GLN A 61 -10.31 -6.60 1.77
CA GLN A 61 -10.22 -7.43 0.57
C GLN A 61 -10.34 -8.92 0.93
N GLY A 62 -11.38 -9.58 0.43
CA GLY A 62 -11.60 -11.00 0.69
C GLY A 62 -10.50 -11.94 0.17
N ARG A 63 -9.64 -11.50 -0.77
CA ARG A 63 -8.46 -12.28 -1.19
C ARG A 63 -7.46 -12.54 -0.05
N PHE A 64 -7.46 -11.70 0.98
CA PHE A 64 -6.56 -11.80 2.14
C PHE A 64 -7.22 -12.41 3.38
N ALA A 65 -8.48 -12.86 3.29
CA ALA A 65 -9.23 -13.38 4.44
C ALA A 65 -8.50 -14.51 5.20
N HIS A 66 -7.72 -15.34 4.50
CA HIS A 66 -6.95 -16.42 5.11
C HIS A 66 -5.79 -15.94 6.00
N LEU A 67 -5.26 -14.73 5.77
CA LEU A 67 -4.17 -14.16 6.58
C LEU A 67 -4.63 -13.78 7.99
N PHE A 68 -5.94 -13.62 8.21
CA PHE A 68 -6.52 -13.21 9.49
C PHE A 68 -6.82 -14.37 10.44
N LYS A 69 -6.46 -15.59 10.06
CA LYS A 69 -6.52 -16.73 10.98
C LYS A 69 -5.36 -16.66 11.98
N GLU A 70 -5.58 -17.22 13.16
CA GLU A 70 -4.61 -17.22 14.26
C GLU A 70 -3.25 -17.78 13.85
N GLU A 71 -3.23 -18.85 13.05
CA GLU A 71 -2.00 -19.47 12.55
C GLU A 71 -1.16 -18.57 11.63
N ASN A 72 -1.72 -17.49 11.10
CA ASN A 72 -1.08 -16.58 10.14
C ASN A 72 -0.73 -15.21 10.72
N LYS A 73 -0.87 -15.02 12.04
CA LYS A 73 -0.57 -13.73 12.71
C LYS A 73 0.85 -13.22 12.44
N ASP A 74 1.83 -14.12 12.39
CA ASP A 74 3.22 -13.75 12.10
C ASP A 74 3.40 -13.22 10.67
N ILE A 75 2.58 -13.69 9.72
CA ILE A 75 2.60 -13.19 8.33
C ILE A 75 2.08 -11.75 8.29
N LEU A 76 0.98 -11.45 8.99
CA LEU A 76 0.47 -10.08 9.06
C LEU A 76 1.49 -9.11 9.66
N ARG A 77 2.20 -9.55 10.71
CA ARG A 77 3.30 -8.77 11.29
C ARG A 77 4.43 -8.54 10.27
N ALA A 78 4.86 -9.59 9.58
CA ALA A 78 5.90 -9.49 8.56
C ALA A 78 5.51 -8.56 7.39
N VAL A 79 4.24 -8.57 6.97
CA VAL A 79 3.74 -7.66 5.93
C VAL A 79 3.78 -6.21 6.41
N GLN A 80 3.39 -5.94 7.65
CA GLN A 80 3.47 -4.60 8.24
C GLN A 80 4.92 -4.11 8.29
N GLU A 81 5.84 -4.93 8.83
CA GLU A 81 7.27 -4.61 8.91
C GLU A 81 7.88 -4.34 7.52
N TYR A 82 7.51 -5.13 6.52
CA TYR A 82 7.95 -4.94 5.14
C TYR A 82 7.47 -3.58 4.58
N VAL A 83 6.20 -3.23 4.76
CA VAL A 83 5.64 -1.96 4.28
C VAL A 83 6.22 -0.77 5.05
N ASP A 84 6.54 -0.93 6.33
CA ASP A 84 7.29 0.07 7.12
C ASP A 84 8.70 0.29 6.55
N ALA A 85 9.46 -0.78 6.34
CA ALA A 85 10.82 -0.70 5.81
C ALA A 85 10.89 -0.09 4.40
N GLU A 86 9.98 -0.47 3.50
CA GLU A 86 9.94 0.11 2.14
C GLU A 86 9.52 1.57 2.15
N TRP A 87 8.60 1.96 3.04
CA TRP A 87 8.21 3.36 3.20
C TRP A 87 9.37 4.22 3.69
N GLU A 88 10.09 3.78 4.73
CA GLU A 88 11.28 4.47 5.21
C GLU A 88 12.36 4.58 4.13
N ARG A 89 12.58 3.51 3.35
CA ARG A 89 13.54 3.50 2.24
C ARG A 89 13.17 4.55 1.19
N LEU A 90 11.89 4.67 0.85
CA LEU A 90 11.41 5.68 -0.09
C LEU A 90 11.61 7.09 0.47
N GLN A 91 11.27 7.33 1.73
CA GLN A 91 11.48 8.62 2.39
C GLN A 91 12.96 9.03 2.37
N LYS A 92 13.88 8.10 2.65
CA LYS A 92 15.33 8.34 2.57
C LYS A 92 15.76 8.73 1.16
N LYS A 93 15.25 8.07 0.12
CA LYS A 93 15.53 8.44 -1.27
C LYS A 93 15.02 9.84 -1.62
N CYS A 94 13.85 10.22 -1.12
CA CYS A 94 13.29 11.55 -1.33
C CYS A 94 14.00 12.66 -0.55
N ALA A 95 14.69 12.31 0.54
CA ALA A 95 15.46 13.27 1.35
C ALA A 95 16.91 13.45 0.87
N GLN A 96 17.39 12.62 -0.06
CA GLN A 96 18.72 12.74 -0.67
C GLN A 96 18.63 13.73 -1.85
N GLU A 97 19.17 14.94 -1.64
CA GLU A 97 19.31 15.98 -2.67
C GLU A 97 20.46 15.73 -3.66
#